data_AF-A0A9D3YFJ7-F1
#
_entry.id   AF-A0A9D3YFJ7-F1
#
_cell.length_a   1.000
_cell.length_b   1.000
_cell.length_c   1.000
_cell.angle_alpha   90.00
_cell.angle_beta   90.00
_cell.angle_gamma   90.00
#
_symmetry.space_group_name_H-M   'P 1'
#
loop_
_entity.id
_entity.type
_entity.pdbx_description
1 polymer ?
#
loop_
_entity_poly.entity_id
_entity_poly.type
_entity_poly.pdbx_seq_one_letter_code
_entity_poly.pdbx_strand_id
1 'polypeptide(L)'
;MLMCDYMLPIQHVTLQDWYFIQERAGYICCNGHKSDADECKHYQLDVFPYIHFTSPIRRYIDIVIHRLVHAFLNDEPCPYTSTEIKSICNQLCSKEKQAKEYRKNCQLLKRALELQTQPQMLPCYVEDVSTSGISFCTR
;
A
#
# COMPACT_ATOMS: atom_id res chain seq x y z
N MET A 1 -19.07 7.61 28.87
CA MET A 1 -17.92 8.04 29.69
C MET A 1 -16.68 7.24 29.28
N LEU A 2 -16.16 7.46 28.08
CA LEU A 2 -14.89 6.90 27.52
C LEU A 2 -14.41 7.82 26.37
N MET A 3 -14.41 9.13 26.60
CA MET A 3 -14.16 10.16 25.56
C MET A 3 -13.12 11.19 26.03
N CYS A 4 -12.12 10.77 26.82
CA CYS A 4 -11.00 11.65 27.22
C CYS A 4 -9.72 10.82 27.41
N ASP A 5 -9.30 10.05 26.41
CA ASP A 5 -7.90 9.65 26.38
C ASP A 5 -7.12 10.84 25.78
N TYR A 6 -6.53 11.68 26.64
CA TYR A 6 -5.69 12.82 26.24
C TYR A 6 -4.51 12.40 25.34
N MET A 7 -4.20 11.11 25.32
CA MET A 7 -3.15 10.51 24.50
C MET A 7 -3.60 10.18 23.08
N LEU A 8 -4.90 10.03 22.80
CA LEU A 8 -5.42 9.71 21.46
C LEU A 8 -4.94 10.68 20.36
N PRO A 9 -4.92 12.02 20.56
CA PRO A 9 -4.45 12.96 19.56
C PRO A 9 -2.96 12.78 19.27
N ILE A 10 -2.13 12.63 20.32
CA ILE A 10 -0.68 12.45 20.20
C ILE A 10 -0.37 11.13 19.51
N GLN A 11 -1.04 10.05 19.91
CA GLN A 11 -0.93 8.74 19.26
C GLN A 11 -1.28 8.82 17.77
N HIS A 12 -2.33 9.55 17.41
CA HIS A 12 -2.70 9.72 16.01
C HIS A 12 -1.62 10.45 15.19
N VAL A 13 -1.09 11.57 15.70
CA VAL A 13 -0.01 12.32 15.02
C VAL A 13 1.22 11.43 14.86
N THR A 14 1.66 10.78 15.93
CA THR A 14 2.83 9.87 15.88
C THR A 14 2.63 8.71 14.91
N LEU A 15 1.41 8.21 14.76
CA LEU A 15 1.08 7.11 13.84
C LEU A 15 1.06 7.59 12.38
N GLN A 16 0.63 8.82 12.10
CA GLN A 16 0.77 9.45 10.78
C GLN A 16 2.24 9.63 10.41
N ASP A 17 3.04 10.18 11.33
CA ASP A 17 4.48 10.36 11.14
C ASP A 17 5.16 9.01 10.88
N TRP A 18 4.80 7.99 11.65
CA TRP A 18 5.29 6.63 11.46
C TRP A 18 4.94 6.06 10.08
N TYR A 19 3.69 6.21 9.62
CA TYR A 19 3.29 5.77 8.29
C TYR A 19 4.01 6.51 7.16
N PHE A 20 4.44 7.75 7.38
CA PHE A 20 5.21 8.51 6.41
C PHE A 20 6.65 8.00 6.30
N ILE A 21 7.24 7.55 7.41
CA ILE A 21 8.60 6.99 7.47
C ILE A 21 8.65 5.59 6.85
N GLN A 22 7.57 4.81 6.95
CA GLN A 22 7.55 3.45 6.43
C GLN A 22 7.69 3.38 4.91
N GLU A 23 8.65 2.57 4.45
CA GLU A 23 8.76 2.23 3.05
C GLU A 23 7.53 1.48 2.56
N ARG A 24 7.13 1.78 1.33
CA ARG A 24 5.97 1.13 0.70
C ARG A 24 6.37 -0.25 0.21
N ALA A 25 5.57 -1.24 0.56
CA ALA A 25 5.67 -2.57 -0.06
C ALA A 25 5.54 -2.45 -1.58
N GLY A 26 6.36 -3.23 -2.28
CA GLY A 26 6.39 -3.30 -3.74
C GLY A 26 6.68 -4.72 -4.22
N TYR A 27 6.35 -5.00 -5.47
CA TYR A 27 6.72 -6.23 -6.12
C TYR A 27 8.17 -6.15 -6.59
N ILE A 28 8.94 -7.19 -6.32
CA ILE A 28 10.34 -7.32 -6.74
C ILE A 28 10.58 -8.71 -7.35
N CYS A 29 11.56 -8.80 -8.25
CA CYS A 29 12.01 -10.07 -8.82
C CYS A 29 13.15 -10.61 -7.95
N CYS A 30 12.92 -11.71 -7.24
CA CYS A 30 13.94 -12.40 -6.47
C CYS A 30 14.79 -13.26 -7.42
N ASN A 31 16.12 -13.13 -7.42
CA ASN A 31 16.98 -13.99 -8.23
C ASN A 31 17.49 -15.22 -7.44
N GLY A 32 17.03 -15.42 -6.20
CA GLY A 32 17.39 -16.58 -5.38
C GLY A 32 18.80 -16.54 -4.79
N HIS A 33 19.52 -15.43 -4.92
CA HIS A 33 20.82 -15.27 -4.27
C HIS A 33 20.64 -14.98 -2.78
N LYS A 34 21.53 -15.49 -1.93
CA LYS A 34 21.50 -15.25 -0.47
C LYS A 34 21.61 -13.75 -0.11
N SER A 35 22.16 -12.92 -0.99
CA SER A 35 22.20 -11.47 -0.86
C SER A 35 20.81 -10.82 -0.90
N ASP A 36 19.85 -11.45 -1.56
CA ASP A 36 18.50 -10.91 -1.78
C ASP A 36 17.58 -11.23 -0.59
N ALA A 37 18.09 -11.90 0.45
CA ALA A 37 17.31 -12.39 1.57
C ALA A 37 16.72 -11.25 2.42
N ASP A 38 17.47 -10.17 2.61
CA ASP A 38 16.96 -8.99 3.30
C ASP A 38 16.01 -8.19 2.39
N GLU A 39 16.27 -8.17 1.07
CA GLU A 39 15.45 -7.41 0.10
C GLU A 39 14.05 -8.01 -0.10
N CYS A 40 13.88 -9.34 -0.03
CA CYS A 40 12.57 -9.97 -0.21
C CYS A 40 11.80 -10.21 1.10
N LYS A 41 12.26 -9.65 2.22
CA LYS A 41 11.58 -9.77 3.52
C LYS A 41 10.44 -8.77 3.60
N HIS A 42 9.23 -9.25 3.88
CA HIS A 42 8.10 -8.38 4.13
C HIS A 42 8.11 -7.92 5.59
N TYR A 43 8.80 -6.80 5.87
CA TYR A 43 9.08 -6.31 7.23
C TYR A 43 7.86 -6.34 8.17
N GLN A 44 6.73 -5.80 7.74
CA GLN A 44 5.53 -5.71 8.58
C GLN A 44 4.87 -7.06 8.88
N LEU A 45 5.09 -8.07 8.04
CA LEU A 45 4.51 -9.42 8.23
C LEU A 45 5.53 -10.39 8.84
N ASP A 46 6.78 -9.95 9.01
CA ASP A 46 7.92 -10.76 9.48
C ASP A 46 8.07 -12.12 8.76
N VAL A 47 7.85 -12.11 7.44
CA VAL A 47 7.94 -13.32 6.60
C VAL A 47 8.88 -13.11 5.41
N PHE A 48 9.58 -14.19 5.05
CA PHE A 48 10.47 -14.25 3.89
C PHE A 48 10.40 -15.63 3.22
N PRO A 49 10.16 -15.72 1.89
CA PRO A 49 9.58 -14.70 1.01
C PRO A 49 8.05 -14.58 1.15
N TYR A 50 7.45 -13.46 0.73
CA TYR A 50 5.99 -13.27 0.66
C TYR A 50 5.51 -12.96 -0.76
N ILE A 51 4.37 -13.54 -1.14
CA ILE A 51 3.78 -13.39 -2.48
C ILE A 51 2.25 -13.26 -2.41
N HIS A 52 1.66 -12.64 -3.44
CA HIS A 52 0.20 -12.59 -3.63
C HIS A 52 -0.26 -13.72 -4.58
N PHE A 53 -1.11 -14.63 -4.08
CA PHE A 53 -1.56 -15.79 -4.87
C PHE A 53 -3.09 -16.03 -4.87
N THR A 54 -3.82 -15.38 -3.97
CA THR A 54 -5.22 -15.68 -3.63
C THR A 54 -6.28 -14.94 -4.46
N SER A 55 -5.93 -14.05 -5.40
CA SER A 55 -6.92 -13.21 -6.09
C SER A 55 -6.59 -12.89 -7.56
N PRO A 56 -6.41 -13.90 -8.44
CA PRO A 56 -6.09 -13.72 -9.86
C PRO A 56 -7.09 -12.88 -10.66
N ILE A 57 -8.36 -12.82 -10.25
CA ILE A 57 -9.38 -11.99 -10.93
C ILE A 57 -9.09 -10.49 -10.77
N ARG A 58 -8.53 -10.06 -9.64
CA ARG A 58 -8.38 -8.63 -9.30
C ARG A 58 -6.92 -8.15 -9.29
N ARG A 59 -5.95 -9.05 -9.39
CA ARG A 59 -4.53 -8.74 -9.30
C ARG A 59 -3.75 -9.56 -10.34
N TYR A 60 -3.05 -8.85 -11.23
CA TYR A 60 -2.29 -9.47 -12.31
C TYR A 60 -1.07 -10.26 -11.79
N ILE A 61 -0.47 -9.85 -10.68
CA ILE A 61 0.66 -10.57 -10.09
C ILE A 61 0.30 -12.01 -9.71
N ASP A 62 -0.92 -12.23 -9.20
CA ASP A 62 -1.39 -13.58 -8.90
C ASP A 62 -1.43 -14.42 -10.20
N ILE A 63 -1.90 -13.88 -11.33
CA ILE A 63 -1.88 -14.61 -12.61
C ILE A 63 -0.45 -15.00 -13.02
N VAL A 64 0.51 -14.08 -12.88
CA VAL A 64 1.93 -14.34 -13.20
C VAL A 64 2.47 -15.46 -12.32
N ILE A 65 2.19 -15.42 -11.01
CA ILE A 65 2.63 -16.47 -10.07
C ILE A 65 1.94 -17.80 -10.36
N HIS A 66 0.64 -17.81 -10.66
CA HIS A 66 -0.09 -19.02 -11.07
C HIS A 66 0.57 -19.67 -12.30
N ARG A 67 0.99 -18.88 -13.30
CA ARG A 67 1.73 -19.38 -14.47
C ARG A 67 3.10 -19.95 -14.12
N LEU A 68 3.85 -19.26 -13.24
CA LEU A 68 5.16 -19.74 -12.77
C LEU A 68 5.04 -21.06 -12.00
N VAL A 69 4.07 -21.16 -11.09
CA VAL A 69 3.80 -22.39 -10.31
C VAL A 69 3.35 -23.52 -11.22
N HIS A 70 2.48 -23.24 -12.21
CA HIS A 70 2.04 -24.24 -13.16
C HIS A 70 3.19 -24.79 -14.01
N ALA A 71 4.06 -23.94 -14.54
CA ALA A 71 5.22 -24.38 -15.31
C ALA A 71 6.18 -25.22 -14.45
N PHE A 72 6.41 -24.80 -13.20
CA PHE A 72 7.24 -25.54 -12.25
C PHE A 72 6.68 -26.92 -11.92
N LEU A 73 5.37 -27.05 -11.70
CA LEU A 73 4.73 -28.33 -11.38
C LEU A 73 4.70 -29.32 -12.55
N ASN A 74 4.77 -28.83 -13.80
CA ASN A 74 4.74 -29.65 -15.01
C ASN A 74 6.13 -29.86 -15.64
N ASP A 75 7.21 -29.46 -14.95
CA ASP A 75 8.59 -29.48 -15.48
C ASP A 75 8.73 -28.73 -16.84
N GLU A 76 7.90 -27.72 -17.05
CA GLU A 76 7.95 -26.86 -18.24
C GLU A 76 8.98 -25.72 -18.07
N PRO A 77 9.55 -25.20 -19.17
CA PRO A 77 10.44 -24.05 -19.08
C PRO A 77 9.71 -22.84 -18.46
N CYS A 78 10.45 -22.06 -17.68
CA CYS A 78 9.89 -20.86 -17.06
C CYS A 78 9.32 -19.92 -18.15
N PRO A 79 8.03 -19.52 -18.05
CA PRO A 79 7.36 -18.74 -19.09
C PRO A 79 7.86 -17.29 -19.19
N TYR A 80 8.72 -16.86 -18.26
CA TYR A 80 9.23 -15.50 -18.16
C TYR A 80 10.73 -15.50 -17.89
N THR A 81 11.43 -14.54 -18.49
CA THR A 81 12.80 -14.18 -18.15
C THR A 81 12.85 -13.26 -16.93
N SER A 82 14.00 -13.18 -16.26
CA SER A 82 14.17 -12.31 -15.08
C SER A 82 13.97 -10.82 -15.40
N THR A 83 14.34 -10.39 -16.61
CA THR A 83 14.14 -9.02 -17.09
C THR A 83 12.66 -8.70 -17.31
N GLU A 84 11.89 -9.65 -17.83
CA GLU A 84 10.43 -9.52 -17.99
C GLU A 84 9.74 -9.43 -16.64
N ILE A 85 10.09 -10.28 -15.67
CA ILE A 85 9.52 -10.21 -14.32
C ILE A 85 9.83 -8.86 -13.66
N LYS A 86 11.08 -8.37 -13.74
CA LYS A 86 11.45 -7.04 -13.24
C LYS A 86 10.62 -5.93 -13.88
N SER A 87 10.41 -5.99 -15.20
CA SER A 87 9.58 -5.03 -15.92
C SER A 87 8.12 -5.08 -15.45
N ILE A 88 7.55 -6.29 -15.30
CA ILE A 88 6.19 -6.51 -14.80
C ILE A 88 6.05 -5.93 -13.38
N CYS A 89 6.98 -6.25 -12.48
CA CYS A 89 7.00 -5.74 -11.11
C CYS A 89 6.96 -4.20 -11.08
N ASN A 90 7.83 -3.55 -11.84
CA ASN A 90 7.89 -2.08 -11.92
C ASN A 90 6.58 -1.47 -12.44
N GLN A 91 6.00 -2.06 -13.50
CA GLN A 91 4.73 -1.61 -14.05
C GLN A 91 3.59 -1.77 -13.03
N LEU A 92 3.54 -2.90 -12.33
CA LEU A 92 2.51 -3.17 -11.33
C LEU A 92 2.61 -2.22 -10.13
N CYS A 93 3.82 -1.96 -9.62
CA CYS A 93 4.04 -0.97 -8.55
C CYS A 93 3.54 0.42 -8.96
N SER A 94 3.83 0.85 -10.19
CA SER A 94 3.37 2.13 -10.73
C SER A 94 1.84 2.18 -10.86
N LYS A 95 1.22 1.12 -11.38
CA LYS A 95 -0.24 1.02 -11.52
C LYS A 95 -0.95 0.94 -10.18
N GLU A 96 -0.39 0.25 -9.20
CA GLU A 96 -0.94 0.18 -7.85
C GLU A 96 -0.91 1.54 -7.16
N LYS A 97 0.20 2.29 -7.31
CA LYS A 97 0.29 3.68 -6.83
C LYS A 97 -0.79 4.56 -7.48
N GLN A 98 -0.93 4.50 -8.80
CA GLN A 98 -1.95 5.27 -9.54
C GLN A 98 -3.38 4.91 -9.09
N ALA A 99 -3.68 3.61 -8.93
CA ALA A 99 -4.99 3.15 -8.50
C ALA A 99 -5.32 3.59 -7.06
N LYS A 100 -4.33 3.55 -6.15
CA LYS A 100 -4.48 4.00 -4.77
C LYS A 100 -4.74 5.50 -4.69
N GLU A 101 -4.02 6.30 -5.48
CA GLU A 101 -4.21 7.75 -5.56
C GLU A 101 -5.59 8.10 -6.12
N TYR A 102 -6.00 7.46 -7.21
CA TYR A 102 -7.33 7.65 -7.79
C TYR A 102 -8.44 7.31 -6.77
N ARG A 103 -8.33 6.17 -6.08
CA ARG A 103 -9.29 5.78 -5.03
C ARG A 103 -9.36 6.82 -3.92
N LYS A 104 -8.21 7.32 -3.45
CA LYS A 104 -8.15 8.39 -2.43
C LYS A 104 -8.91 9.63 -2.91
N ASN A 105 -8.65 10.08 -4.13
CA ASN A 105 -9.30 11.27 -4.69
C ASN A 105 -10.81 11.10 -4.82
N CYS A 106 -11.28 9.92 -5.25
CA CYS A 106 -12.72 9.63 -5.28
C CYS A 106 -13.36 9.65 -3.90
N GLN A 107 -12.68 9.12 -2.87
CA GLN A 107 -13.17 9.16 -1.49
C GLN A 107 -13.26 10.59 -0.96
N LEU A 108 -12.23 11.41 -1.22
CA LEU A 108 -12.20 12.82 -0.86
C LEU A 108 -13.32 13.60 -1.54
N LEU A 109 -13.51 13.42 -2.84
CA LEU A 109 -14.58 14.07 -3.60
C LEU A 109 -15.95 13.69 -3.04
N LYS A 110 -16.18 12.38 -2.81
CA LYS A 110 -17.43 11.90 -2.22
C LYS A 110 -17.68 12.55 -0.85
N ARG A 111 -16.66 12.61 0.01
CA ARG A 111 -16.78 13.25 1.33
C ARG A 111 -17.07 14.75 1.24
N ALA A 112 -16.40 15.46 0.34
CA ALA A 112 -16.64 16.87 0.13
C ALA A 112 -18.09 17.14 -0.29
N LEU A 113 -18.65 16.33 -1.20
CA LEU A 113 -20.05 16.44 -1.62
C LEU A 113 -21.03 16.16 -0.46
N GLU A 114 -20.77 15.11 0.33
CA GLU A 114 -21.59 14.81 1.51
C GLU A 114 -21.62 15.99 2.50
N LEU A 115 -20.45 16.57 2.79
CA LEU A 115 -20.33 17.71 3.71
C LEU A 115 -20.98 19.00 3.17
N GLN A 116 -21.02 19.19 1.85
CA GLN A 116 -21.76 20.30 1.24
C GLN A 116 -23.27 20.15 1.45
N THR A 117 -23.81 18.93 1.32
CA THR A 117 -25.24 18.68 1.50
C THR A 117 -25.67 18.65 2.96
N GLN A 118 -24.81 18.12 3.84
CA GLN A 118 -25.07 18.00 5.27
C GLN A 118 -23.82 18.40 6.05
N PRO A 119 -23.76 19.65 6.56
CA PRO A 119 -22.67 20.09 7.43
C PRO A 119 -22.61 19.22 8.69
N GLN A 120 -21.42 18.68 8.99
CA GLN A 120 -21.19 17.86 10.18
C GLN A 120 -20.11 18.49 11.06
N MET A 121 -20.39 18.57 12.36
CA MET A 121 -19.39 18.92 13.36
C MET A 121 -18.56 17.66 13.67
N LEU A 122 -17.29 17.66 13.26
CA LEU A 122 -16.37 16.55 13.48
C LEU A 122 -15.23 16.98 14.40
N PRO A 123 -14.79 16.12 15.33
CA PRO A 123 -13.54 16.34 16.02
C PRO A 123 -12.39 16.33 14.99
N CYS A 124 -11.57 17.38 14.98
CA CYS A 124 -10.41 17.50 14.12
C CYS A 124 -9.18 17.90 14.94
N TYR A 125 -8.02 17.57 14.41
CA TYR A 125 -6.72 17.95 14.97
C TYR A 125 -5.97 18.79 13.95
N VAL A 126 -5.15 19.70 14.46
CA VAL A 126 -4.25 20.51 13.62
C VAL A 126 -3.07 19.64 13.23
N GLU A 127 -2.89 19.41 11.94
CA GLU A 127 -1.78 18.62 11.37
C GLU A 127 -0.59 19.52 11.05
N ASP A 128 -0.85 20.66 10.42
CA ASP A 128 0.19 21.62 10.06
C ASP A 128 -0.31 23.06 10.22
N VAL A 129 0.59 23.95 10.64
CA VAL A 129 0.35 25.38 10.80
C VAL A 129 1.39 26.12 9.98
N SER A 130 0.94 26.73 8.90
CA SER A 130 1.77 27.53 7.99
C SER A 130 1.26 28.97 7.92
N THR A 131 2.08 29.87 7.39
CA THR A 131 1.69 31.27 7.16
C THR A 131 0.56 31.41 6.13
N SER A 132 0.35 30.40 5.29
CA SER A 132 -0.70 30.34 4.27
C SER A 132 -2.00 29.69 4.74
N GLY A 133 -2.01 29.01 5.88
CA GLY A 133 -3.21 28.38 6.43
C GLY A 133 -2.94 27.27 7.45
N ILE A 134 -4.03 26.74 8.01
CA ILE A 134 -4.03 25.65 8.98
C ILE A 134 -4.62 24.41 8.30
N SER A 135 -3.89 23.30 8.34
CA SER A 135 -4.34 22.00 7.84
C SER A 135 -4.93 21.19 8.98
N PHE A 136 -6.11 20.60 8.75
CA PHE A 136 -6.81 19.79 9.74
C PHE A 136 -6.92 18.34 9.27
N CYS A 137 -6.68 17.42 10.18
CA CYS A 137 -6.95 16.00 9.99
C CYS A 137 -8.21 15.59 10.76
N THR A 138 -9.13 14.90 10.08
CA THR A 138 -10.36 14.33 10.65
C THR A 138 -10.29 12.82 10.54
N ARG A 139 -10.87 12.12 11.53
CA ARG A 139 -10.90 10.66 11.59
C ARG A 139 -11.71 10.03 10.46
#